data_AF-A0A926GWX6-F1
#
_entry.id   AF-A0A926GWX6-F1
#
_cell.length_a   1.000
_cell.length_b   1.000
_cell.length_c   1.000
_cell.angle_alpha   90.00
_cell.angle_beta   90.00
_cell.angle_gamma   90.00
#
_symmetry.space_group_name_H-M   'P 1'
#
loop_
_entity.id
_entity.type
_entity.pdbx_description
1 polymer ?
#
loop_
_entity_poly.entity_id
_entity_poly.type
_entity_poly.pdbx_seq_one_letter_code
_entity_poly.pdbx_strand_id
1 'polypeptide(L)'
;MKHQRKNIFNGVGFTSVRAVAHAEAAAIRSRSARFYQDPGNTDPPAPGGGGNTPPAPDATVLASQLTALQAQLTTLTSERDTLKSAETERENATKTDMQKAADRAAEAEKKVAAAEATLRETYLRLDVERAARKLSIVDEDAAFRLMDTGAVKFDANGKPQNVEALLAELVKAKPYLAGEPGGSGGSPTNPARPRGGGLTRDALAKMTAKQIAALPQDEVLAAMSK
;
A
#
# COMPACT_ATOMS: atom_id res chain seq x y z
N MET A 1 -20.59 12.13 18.61
CA MET A 1 -20.00 10.86 19.06
C MET A 1 -18.59 10.72 18.51
N LYS A 2 -17.58 11.15 19.27
CA LYS A 2 -16.15 11.06 18.90
C LYS A 2 -15.50 10.07 19.86
N HIS A 3 -15.36 8.81 19.45
CA HIS A 3 -14.70 7.79 20.26
C HIS A 3 -13.22 7.72 19.90
N GLN A 4 -12.43 8.36 20.77
CA GLN A 4 -11.00 8.21 20.94
C GLN A 4 -10.63 6.72 21.02
N ARG A 5 -9.79 6.23 20.09
CA ARG A 5 -9.15 4.93 20.20
C ARG A 5 -8.02 5.03 21.22
N LYS A 6 -8.19 4.35 22.35
CA LYS A 6 -7.16 4.15 23.38
C LYS A 6 -6.01 3.36 22.77
N ASN A 7 -4.88 4.03 22.54
CA ASN A 7 -3.59 3.38 22.29
C ASN A 7 -3.13 2.70 23.58
N ILE A 8 -3.27 1.38 23.60
CA ILE A 8 -2.59 0.49 24.54
C ILE A 8 -1.29 0.07 23.84
N PHE A 9 -0.20 0.79 24.10
CA PHE A 9 1.14 0.23 23.95
C PHE A 9 1.94 0.65 25.17
N ASN A 10 1.98 -0.26 26.14
CA ASN A 10 2.75 -0.15 27.35
C ASN A 10 4.24 0.01 27.01
N GLY A 11 4.89 0.91 27.75
CA GLY A 11 6.24 1.35 27.51
C GLY A 11 7.29 0.24 27.61
N VAL A 12 8.19 0.26 26.62
CA VAL A 12 9.60 -0.05 26.81
C VAL A 12 10.35 1.08 26.13
N GLY A 13 11.08 1.86 26.94
CA GLY A 13 11.64 3.15 26.58
C GLY A 13 12.64 3.09 25.43
N PHE A 14 12.25 3.66 24.29
CA PHE A 14 13.16 4.05 23.22
C PHE A 14 13.70 5.45 23.53
N THR A 15 14.43 5.56 24.64
CA THR A 15 15.17 6.78 24.99
C THR A 15 16.57 6.38 25.40
N SER A 16 17.51 6.77 24.54
CA SER A 16 18.87 7.20 24.92
C SER A 16 20.07 6.26 24.68
N VAL A 17 20.15 5.58 23.53
CA VAL A 17 21.46 5.11 23.03
C VAL A 17 22.43 6.28 22.79
N ARG A 18 21.91 7.52 22.61
CA ARG A 18 22.72 8.73 22.50
C ARG A 18 23.13 9.37 23.85
N ALA A 19 22.54 8.96 24.98
CA ALA A 19 22.95 9.50 26.30
C ALA A 19 24.03 8.64 26.97
N VAL A 20 24.08 7.33 26.70
CA VAL A 20 25.14 6.45 27.23
C VAL A 20 26.50 6.80 26.60
N ALA A 21 26.52 7.15 25.31
CA ALA A 21 27.75 7.55 24.62
C ALA A 21 28.36 8.89 25.12
N HIS A 22 27.58 9.77 25.75
CA HIS A 22 28.10 11.01 26.35
C HIS A 22 28.52 10.85 27.82
N ALA A 23 27.99 9.87 28.55
CA ALA A 23 28.38 9.61 29.93
C ALA A 23 29.73 8.87 30.03
N GLU A 24 30.06 8.02 29.05
CA GLU A 24 31.32 7.25 29.08
C GLU A 24 32.53 8.06 28.59
N ALA A 25 32.32 9.05 27.72
CA ALA A 25 33.35 9.99 27.27
C ALA A 25 33.80 10.99 28.35
N ALA A 26 33.05 11.12 29.46
CA ALA A 26 33.39 11.96 30.61
C ALA A 26 34.23 11.22 31.67
N ALA A 27 34.12 9.89 31.75
CA ALA A 27 34.85 9.07 32.72
C ALA A 27 36.30 8.78 32.32
N ILE A 28 36.61 8.81 31.01
CA ILE A 28 37.98 8.68 30.50
C ILE A 28 38.76 9.99 30.67
N ARG A 29 38.08 11.14 30.58
CA ARG A 29 38.71 12.48 30.70
C ARG A 29 39.00 12.91 32.15
N SER A 30 38.35 12.31 33.15
CA SER A 30 38.59 12.61 34.57
C SER A 30 39.70 11.75 35.19
N ARG A 31 40.11 10.67 34.53
CA ARG A 31 41.24 9.83 34.98
C ARG A 31 42.61 10.31 34.46
N SER A 32 42.63 11.14 33.41
CA SER A 32 43.85 11.75 32.86
C SER A 32 44.24 13.09 33.50
N ALA A 33 43.43 13.65 34.40
CA ALA A 33 43.66 14.98 34.99
C ALA A 33 44.28 14.97 36.41
N ARG A 34 44.64 13.82 36.97
CA ARG A 34 45.27 13.72 38.31
C ARG A 34 46.80 13.63 38.31
N PHE A 35 47.45 13.78 37.16
CA PHE A 35 48.89 13.57 37.03
C PHE A 35 49.71 14.78 36.55
N TYR A 36 49.13 15.98 36.53
CA TYR A 36 49.90 17.20 36.26
C TYR A 36 49.49 18.32 37.22
N GLN A 37 50.28 18.49 38.29
CA GLN A 37 50.42 19.76 38.99
C GLN A 37 51.90 20.19 38.91
N ASP A 38 52.07 21.16 38.01
CA ASP A 38 53.06 22.23 37.84
C ASP A 38 54.30 22.27 38.77
N PRO A 39 55.53 22.32 38.20
CA PRO A 39 56.77 22.56 38.95
C PRO A 39 57.02 24.06 39.16
N GLY A 40 56.73 24.57 40.36
CA GLY A 40 56.94 25.96 40.74
C GLY A 40 57.57 26.15 42.12
N ASN A 41 58.90 26.05 42.16
CA ASN A 41 59.84 26.78 43.02
C ASN A 41 59.62 26.85 44.55
N THR A 42 60.39 26.06 45.30
CA THR A 42 60.84 26.41 46.67
C THR A 42 62.32 26.07 46.82
N ASP A 43 63.07 27.02 47.39
CA ASP A 43 64.52 27.03 47.60
C ASP A 43 65.11 25.74 48.23
N PRO A 44 66.39 25.42 47.96
CA PRO A 44 67.01 24.17 48.39
C PRO A 44 67.40 24.16 49.89
N PRO A 45 67.04 23.14 50.68
CA PRO A 45 67.74 22.84 51.91
C PRO A 45 69.04 22.06 51.63
N ALA A 46 70.04 22.32 52.47
CA ALA A 46 71.41 21.83 52.45
C ALA A 46 71.59 20.29 52.32
N PRO A 47 72.76 19.81 51.87
CA PRO A 47 72.95 18.40 51.51
C PRO A 47 73.13 17.53 52.76
N GLY A 48 72.05 16.85 53.15
CA GLY A 48 72.08 15.74 54.12
C GLY A 48 72.03 14.42 53.37
N GLY A 49 73.14 13.66 53.37
CA GLY A 49 73.23 12.34 52.78
C GLY A 49 72.27 11.33 53.45
N GLY A 50 71.52 10.62 52.62
CA GLY A 50 70.65 9.52 53.03
C GLY A 50 70.17 8.80 51.78
N GLY A 51 70.87 7.72 51.41
CA GLY A 51 70.54 6.91 50.25
C GLY A 51 69.13 6.32 50.38
N ASN A 52 68.29 6.60 49.39
CA ASN A 52 67.13 5.81 49.00
C ASN A 52 66.70 6.27 47.60
N THR A 53 67.49 5.93 46.60
CA THR A 53 67.01 5.89 45.21
C THR A 53 65.90 4.83 45.14
N PRO A 54 64.69 5.16 44.66
CA PRO A 54 63.69 4.15 44.33
C PRO A 54 64.35 3.09 43.42
N PRO A 55 64.15 1.79 43.67
CA PRO A 55 64.69 0.78 42.76
C PRO A 55 64.18 1.10 41.35
N ALA A 56 65.09 1.07 40.38
CA ALA A 56 64.72 1.14 38.97
C ALA A 56 63.61 0.09 38.73
N PRO A 57 62.54 0.42 37.97
CA PRO A 57 61.47 -0.53 37.73
C PRO A 57 62.09 -1.84 37.22
N ASP A 58 61.82 -2.93 37.95
CA ASP A 58 62.40 -4.22 37.65
C ASP A 58 62.13 -4.57 36.18
N ALA A 59 63.20 -4.84 35.41
CA ALA A 59 63.10 -5.11 33.98
C ALA A 59 62.15 -6.29 33.67
N THR A 60 61.97 -7.20 34.63
CA THR A 60 61.01 -8.31 34.60
C THR A 60 59.55 -7.85 34.67
N VAL A 61 59.25 -6.80 35.45
CA VAL A 61 57.91 -6.23 35.59
C VAL A 61 57.53 -5.39 34.35
N LEU A 62 58.49 -4.72 33.74
CA LEU A 62 58.27 -4.03 32.45
C LEU A 62 58.05 -5.04 31.31
N ALA A 63 58.83 -6.12 31.27
CA ALA A 63 58.65 -7.18 30.29
C ALA A 63 57.28 -7.87 30.40
N SER A 64 56.79 -8.13 31.62
CA SER A 64 55.47 -8.71 31.83
C SER A 64 54.31 -7.76 31.46
N GLN A 65 54.49 -6.45 31.63
CA GLN A 65 53.51 -5.45 31.17
C GLN A 65 53.46 -5.37 29.64
N LEU A 66 54.60 -5.43 28.95
CA LEU A 66 54.63 -5.42 27.49
C LEU A 66 53.97 -6.67 26.89
N THR A 67 54.19 -7.84 27.47
CA THR A 67 53.52 -9.07 27.01
C THR A 67 52.03 -9.04 27.29
N ALA A 68 51.60 -8.49 28.44
CA ALA A 68 50.18 -8.30 28.74
C ALA A 68 49.50 -7.30 27.78
N LEU A 69 50.18 -6.20 27.44
CA LEU A 69 49.71 -5.23 26.45
C LEU A 69 49.63 -5.84 25.05
N GLN A 70 50.63 -6.64 24.66
CA GLN A 70 50.60 -7.37 23.39
C GLN A 70 49.43 -8.36 23.35
N ALA A 71 49.19 -9.11 24.42
CA ALA A 71 48.03 -9.99 24.52
C ALA A 71 46.70 -9.23 24.44
N GLN A 72 46.59 -8.07 25.06
CA GLN A 72 45.40 -7.22 24.94
C GLN A 72 45.20 -6.70 23.51
N LEU A 73 46.28 -6.29 22.82
CA LEU A 73 46.21 -5.84 21.43
C LEU A 73 45.80 -6.98 20.49
N THR A 74 46.30 -8.21 20.70
CA THR A 74 45.90 -9.36 19.89
C THR A 74 44.43 -9.74 20.14
N THR A 75 43.97 -9.70 21.39
CA THR A 75 42.55 -9.92 21.71
C THR A 75 41.67 -8.85 21.08
N LEU A 76 41.96 -7.56 21.30
CA LEU A 76 41.15 -6.46 20.73
C LEU A 76 41.16 -6.44 19.20
N THR A 77 42.27 -6.78 18.56
CA THR A 77 42.32 -6.88 17.10
C THR A 77 41.45 -8.03 16.59
N SER A 78 41.48 -9.19 17.26
CA SER A 78 40.62 -10.33 16.92
C SER A 78 39.13 -10.03 17.15
N GLU A 79 38.77 -9.36 18.25
CA GLU A 79 37.39 -8.95 18.52
C GLU A 79 36.90 -7.92 17.50
N ARG A 80 37.74 -6.94 17.14
CA ARG A 80 37.42 -5.99 16.08
C ARG A 80 37.22 -6.68 14.73
N ASP A 81 38.04 -7.68 14.40
CA ASP A 81 37.91 -8.40 13.14
C ASP A 81 36.64 -9.25 13.08
N THR A 82 36.28 -9.92 14.18
CA THR A 82 35.03 -10.70 14.28
C THR A 82 33.78 -9.82 14.27
N LEU A 83 33.80 -8.68 14.95
CA LEU A 83 32.69 -7.72 14.91
C LEU A 83 32.53 -7.14 13.51
N LYS A 84 33.64 -6.78 12.86
CA LYS A 84 33.63 -6.24 11.50
C LYS A 84 33.10 -7.26 10.48
N SER A 85 33.51 -8.53 10.58
CA SER A 85 32.98 -9.57 9.70
C SER A 85 31.47 -9.77 9.93
N ALA A 86 31.04 -9.84 11.18
CA ALA A 86 29.62 -9.98 11.53
C ALA A 86 28.77 -8.78 11.03
N GLU A 87 29.28 -7.55 11.09
CA GLU A 87 28.59 -6.39 10.52
C GLU A 87 28.50 -6.47 9.00
N THR A 88 29.58 -6.85 8.31
CA THR A 88 29.53 -7.00 6.85
C THR A 88 28.56 -8.07 6.38
N GLU A 89 28.47 -9.20 7.11
CA GLU A 89 27.50 -10.26 6.81
C GLU A 89 26.06 -9.78 7.05
N ARG A 90 25.81 -9.08 8.15
CA ARG A 90 24.49 -8.49 8.43
C ARG A 90 24.11 -7.44 7.41
N GLU A 91 25.03 -6.56 7.03
CA GLU A 91 24.78 -5.57 5.98
C GLU A 91 24.48 -6.23 4.64
N ASN A 92 25.24 -7.27 4.26
CA ASN A 92 25.02 -7.98 2.99
C ASN A 92 23.69 -8.72 3.00
N ALA A 93 23.34 -9.39 4.11
CA ALA A 93 22.04 -10.03 4.29
C ALA A 93 20.89 -9.00 4.24
N THR A 94 21.03 -7.90 4.98
CA THR A 94 20.03 -6.82 5.03
C THR A 94 19.87 -6.15 3.67
N LYS A 95 20.96 -5.85 2.95
CA LYS A 95 20.91 -5.31 1.59
C LYS A 95 20.16 -6.26 0.64
N THR A 96 20.42 -7.56 0.75
CA THR A 96 19.74 -8.58 -0.07
C THR A 96 18.25 -8.68 0.27
N ASP A 97 17.89 -8.62 1.55
CA ASP A 97 16.50 -8.64 2.00
C ASP A 97 15.76 -7.34 1.65
N MET A 98 16.43 -6.19 1.74
CA MET A 98 15.90 -4.90 1.30
C MET A 98 15.67 -4.87 -0.21
N GLN A 99 16.58 -5.42 -1.02
CA GLN A 99 16.39 -5.54 -2.46
C GLN A 99 15.19 -6.41 -2.79
N LYS A 100 15.08 -7.60 -2.18
CA LYS A 100 13.90 -8.47 -2.35
C LYS A 100 12.61 -7.79 -1.88
N ALA A 101 12.65 -7.01 -0.80
CA ALA A 101 11.49 -6.27 -0.32
C ALA A 101 11.09 -5.14 -1.29
N ALA A 102 12.08 -4.42 -1.85
CA ALA A 102 11.85 -3.38 -2.84
C ALA A 102 11.28 -3.96 -4.15
N ASP A 103 11.80 -5.10 -4.62
CA ASP A 103 11.29 -5.77 -5.82
C ASP A 103 9.84 -6.23 -5.62
N ARG A 104 9.52 -6.82 -4.46
CA ARG A 104 8.13 -7.20 -4.13
C ARG A 104 7.22 -6.00 -4.02
N ALA A 105 7.68 -4.88 -3.46
CA ALA A 105 6.91 -3.64 -3.38
C ALA A 105 6.63 -3.09 -4.78
N ALA A 106 7.65 -3.00 -5.64
CA ALA A 106 7.49 -2.53 -7.02
C ALA A 106 6.58 -3.46 -7.85
N GLU A 107 6.67 -4.78 -7.67
CA GLU A 107 5.74 -5.73 -8.30
C GLU A 107 4.32 -5.57 -7.79
N ALA A 108 4.13 -5.37 -6.48
CA ALA A 108 2.81 -5.14 -5.89
C ALA A 108 2.20 -3.84 -6.42
N GLU A 109 2.96 -2.75 -6.46
CA GLU A 109 2.54 -1.47 -7.03
C GLU A 109 2.15 -1.59 -8.50
N LYS A 110 2.94 -2.30 -9.31
CA LYS A 110 2.60 -2.59 -10.72
C LYS A 110 1.30 -3.38 -10.84
N LYS A 111 1.10 -4.40 -10.00
CA LYS A 111 -0.14 -5.21 -9.98
C LYS A 111 -1.35 -4.38 -9.56
N VAL A 112 -1.20 -3.52 -8.55
CA VAL A 112 -2.26 -2.61 -8.10
C VAL A 112 -2.59 -1.61 -9.20
N ALA A 113 -1.61 -0.95 -9.81
CA ALA A 113 -1.83 -0.01 -10.90
C ALA A 113 -2.50 -0.68 -12.12
N ALA A 114 -2.09 -1.89 -12.47
CA ALA A 114 -2.71 -2.66 -13.55
C ALA A 114 -4.16 -3.05 -13.21
N ALA A 115 -4.43 -3.50 -11.98
CA ALA A 115 -5.77 -3.84 -11.52
C ALA A 115 -6.68 -2.60 -11.45
N GLU A 116 -6.16 -1.46 -11.03
CA GLU A 116 -6.91 -0.21 -11.04
C GLU A 116 -7.23 0.25 -12.47
N ALA A 117 -6.29 0.10 -13.41
CA ALA A 117 -6.53 0.43 -14.81
C ALA A 117 -7.64 -0.46 -15.41
N THR A 118 -7.60 -1.77 -15.18
CA THR A 118 -8.64 -2.69 -15.67
C THR A 118 -9.98 -2.44 -15.00
N LEU A 119 -10.00 -2.12 -13.70
CA LEU A 119 -11.23 -1.74 -13.00
C LEU A 119 -11.83 -0.45 -13.57
N ARG A 120 -11.01 0.58 -13.81
CA ARG A 120 -11.50 1.83 -14.41
C ARG A 120 -12.07 1.60 -15.81
N GLU A 121 -11.39 0.81 -16.64
CA GLU A 121 -11.86 0.47 -17.98
C GLU A 121 -13.18 -0.32 -17.96
N THR A 122 -13.28 -1.32 -17.08
CA THR A 122 -14.50 -2.12 -16.93
C THR A 122 -15.68 -1.29 -16.41
N TYR A 123 -15.45 -0.40 -15.43
CA TYR A 123 -16.48 0.54 -14.98
C TYR A 123 -16.92 1.48 -16.09
N LEU A 124 -15.96 2.03 -16.85
CA LEU A 124 -16.27 2.89 -17.98
C LEU A 124 -17.12 2.18 -19.03
N ARG A 125 -16.73 0.96 -19.40
CA ARG A 125 -17.47 0.14 -20.35
C ARG A 125 -18.89 -0.14 -19.86
N LEU A 126 -19.06 -0.55 -18.61
CA LEU A 126 -20.36 -0.84 -18.02
C LEU A 126 -21.28 0.39 -18.00
N ASP A 127 -20.74 1.55 -17.64
CA ASP A 127 -21.51 2.79 -17.62
C ASP A 127 -21.85 3.28 -19.03
N VAL A 128 -20.96 3.08 -20.01
CA VAL A 128 -21.24 3.33 -21.43
C VAL A 128 -22.35 2.42 -21.94
N GLU A 129 -22.28 1.10 -21.70
CA GLU A 129 -23.34 0.16 -22.08
C GLU A 129 -24.68 0.55 -21.45
N ARG A 130 -24.69 0.92 -20.17
CA ARG A 130 -25.91 1.36 -19.48
C ARG A 130 -26.49 2.64 -20.09
N ALA A 131 -25.64 3.63 -20.36
CA ALA A 131 -26.06 4.91 -20.93
C ALA A 131 -26.49 4.76 -22.40
N ALA A 132 -25.78 3.94 -23.17
CA ALA A 132 -26.09 3.62 -24.57
C ALA A 132 -27.46 2.98 -24.71
N ARG A 133 -27.81 2.04 -23.82
CA ARG A 133 -29.17 1.45 -23.78
C ARG A 133 -30.25 2.48 -23.50
N LYS A 134 -30.02 3.44 -22.60
CA LYS A 134 -30.97 4.52 -22.33
C LYS A 134 -31.16 5.43 -23.55
N LEU A 135 -30.09 5.65 -24.32
CA LEU A 135 -30.07 6.49 -25.52
C LEU A 135 -30.45 5.72 -26.80
N SER A 136 -30.83 4.44 -26.69
CA SER A 136 -31.15 3.56 -27.83
C SER A 136 -30.04 3.50 -28.89
N ILE A 137 -28.78 3.49 -28.46
CA ILE A 137 -27.62 3.31 -29.34
C ILE A 137 -27.58 1.85 -29.82
N VAL A 138 -27.39 1.63 -31.13
CA VAL A 138 -27.31 0.29 -31.74
C VAL A 138 -25.97 -0.38 -31.45
N ASP A 139 -24.88 0.40 -31.52
CA ASP A 139 -23.51 -0.09 -31.38
C ASP A 139 -22.81 0.55 -30.17
N GLU A 140 -22.92 -0.13 -29.04
CA GLU A 140 -22.35 0.26 -27.74
C GLU A 140 -20.82 0.26 -27.79
N ASP A 141 -20.22 -0.68 -28.54
CA ASP A 141 -18.77 -0.83 -28.68
C ASP A 141 -18.17 0.27 -29.57
N ALA A 142 -18.83 0.62 -30.66
CA ALA A 142 -18.44 1.78 -31.47
C ALA A 142 -18.58 3.08 -30.69
N ALA A 143 -19.64 3.22 -29.88
CA ALA A 143 -19.81 4.39 -29.02
C ALA A 143 -18.68 4.50 -27.98
N PHE A 144 -18.28 3.39 -27.35
CA PHE A 144 -17.13 3.37 -26.43
C PHE A 144 -15.82 3.78 -27.12
N ARG A 145 -15.54 3.25 -28.31
CA ARG A 145 -14.31 3.57 -29.06
C ARG A 145 -14.25 5.00 -29.59
N LEU A 146 -15.41 5.58 -29.89
CA LEU A 146 -15.53 6.93 -30.46
C LEU A 146 -15.73 8.01 -29.39
N MET A 147 -16.01 7.61 -28.15
CA MET A 147 -16.11 8.53 -27.02
C MET A 147 -14.73 9.07 -26.67
N ASP A 148 -14.66 10.37 -26.38
CA ASP A 148 -13.43 11.01 -25.89
C ASP A 148 -13.17 10.58 -24.45
N THR A 149 -12.30 9.58 -24.27
CA THR A 149 -11.89 9.06 -22.97
C THR A 149 -11.13 10.10 -22.13
N GLY A 150 -10.55 11.13 -22.75
CA GLY A 150 -9.90 12.25 -22.07
C GLY A 150 -10.87 13.26 -21.47
N ALA A 151 -12.08 13.34 -22.00
CA ALA A 151 -13.15 14.19 -21.48
C ALA A 151 -13.91 13.55 -20.31
N VAL A 152 -13.67 12.28 -20.00
CA VAL A 152 -14.36 11.55 -18.93
C VAL A 152 -13.84 11.99 -17.56
N LYS A 153 -14.75 12.46 -16.71
CA LYS A 153 -14.48 12.84 -15.32
C LYS A 153 -14.75 11.65 -14.41
N PHE A 154 -13.70 11.17 -13.76
CA PHE A 154 -13.78 10.13 -12.75
C PHE A 154 -13.93 10.73 -11.35
N ASP A 155 -14.75 10.11 -10.51
CA ASP A 155 -14.89 10.46 -9.11
C ASP A 155 -13.76 9.90 -8.24
N ALA A 156 -13.79 10.18 -6.93
CA ALA A 156 -12.81 9.67 -5.98
C ALA A 156 -12.78 8.13 -5.85
N ASN A 157 -13.80 7.44 -6.36
CA ASN A 157 -13.90 5.97 -6.39
C ASN A 157 -13.55 5.40 -7.78
N GLY A 158 -13.12 6.23 -8.73
CA GLY A 158 -12.83 5.81 -10.11
C GLY A 158 -14.06 5.57 -10.97
N LYS A 159 -15.25 6.05 -10.57
CA LYS A 159 -16.49 5.95 -11.36
C LYS A 159 -16.63 7.16 -12.30
N PRO A 160 -16.99 6.94 -13.58
CA PRO A 160 -17.18 8.02 -14.53
C PRO A 160 -18.53 8.73 -14.30
N GLN A 161 -18.55 10.07 -14.24
CA GLN A 161 -19.76 10.84 -13.90
C GLN A 161 -20.50 11.40 -15.12
N ASN A 162 -19.80 11.69 -16.22
CA ASN A 162 -20.32 12.45 -17.36
C ASN A 162 -20.53 11.62 -18.64
N VAL A 163 -20.58 10.29 -18.52
CA VAL A 163 -20.71 9.37 -19.66
C VAL A 163 -21.99 9.64 -20.47
N GLU A 164 -23.12 9.87 -19.80
CA GLU A 164 -24.41 10.11 -20.47
C GLU A 164 -24.40 11.40 -21.32
N ALA A 165 -23.78 12.47 -20.81
CA ALA A 165 -23.69 13.74 -21.53
C ALA A 165 -22.78 13.61 -22.76
N LEU A 166 -21.63 12.96 -22.60
CA LEU A 166 -20.68 12.71 -23.70
C LEU A 166 -21.30 11.83 -24.80
N LEU A 167 -22.04 10.80 -24.42
CA LEU A 167 -22.74 9.95 -25.39
C LEU A 167 -23.87 10.68 -26.09
N ALA A 168 -24.61 11.57 -25.40
CA ALA A 168 -25.64 12.38 -26.03
C ALA A 168 -25.06 13.36 -27.07
N GLU A 169 -23.89 13.96 -26.79
CA GLU A 169 -23.15 14.78 -27.76
C GLU A 169 -22.61 13.95 -28.92
N LEU A 170 -22.11 12.75 -28.64
CA LEU A 170 -21.62 11.81 -29.65
C LEU A 170 -22.75 11.38 -30.61
N VAL A 171 -23.94 11.09 -30.10
CA VAL A 171 -25.12 10.75 -30.92
C VAL A 171 -25.51 11.91 -31.82
N LYS A 172 -25.42 13.17 -31.35
CA LYS A 172 -25.68 14.35 -32.21
C LYS A 172 -24.64 14.49 -33.32
N ALA A 173 -23.36 14.23 -33.02
CA ALA A 173 -22.30 14.29 -34.00
C ALA A 173 -22.33 13.11 -34.99
N LYS A 174 -22.80 11.95 -34.53
CA LYS A 174 -22.78 10.67 -35.25
C LYS A 174 -24.13 9.97 -35.11
N PRO A 175 -25.17 10.44 -35.83
CA PRO A 175 -26.54 9.94 -35.67
C PRO A 175 -26.71 8.47 -36.05
N TYR A 176 -25.80 7.91 -36.86
CA TYR A 176 -25.79 6.49 -37.23
C TYR A 176 -25.57 5.53 -36.05
N LEU A 177 -25.13 6.05 -34.89
CA LEU A 177 -24.99 5.26 -33.67
C LEU A 177 -26.34 5.04 -32.97
N ALA A 178 -27.32 5.93 -33.17
CA ALA A 178 -28.66 5.77 -32.60
C ALA A 178 -29.50 4.83 -33.47
N GLY A 179 -30.19 3.91 -32.83
CA GLY A 179 -31.19 3.07 -33.47
C GLY A 179 -32.48 3.85 -33.68
N GLU A 180 -33.25 3.48 -34.69
CA GLU A 180 -34.62 3.98 -34.79
C GLU A 180 -35.37 3.69 -33.49
N PRO A 181 -36.08 4.67 -32.92
CA PRO A 181 -36.85 4.49 -31.70
C PRO A 181 -38.00 3.52 -31.98
N GLY A 182 -37.77 2.22 -31.78
CA GLY A 182 -38.77 1.17 -32.03
C GLY A 182 -38.22 -0.25 -32.19
N GLY A 183 -36.91 -0.43 -32.39
CA GLY A 183 -36.31 -1.75 -32.64
C GLY A 183 -36.04 -2.60 -31.39
N SER A 184 -37.00 -2.76 -30.49
CA SER A 184 -36.90 -3.81 -29.46
C SER A 184 -37.04 -5.16 -30.16
N GLY A 185 -35.91 -5.86 -30.33
CA GLY A 185 -35.84 -7.21 -30.90
C GLY A 185 -36.69 -8.22 -30.14
N GLY A 186 -37.98 -8.27 -30.47
CA GLY A 186 -38.82 -9.43 -30.24
C GLY A 186 -38.46 -10.47 -31.30
N SER A 187 -37.94 -11.62 -30.88
CA SER A 187 -37.85 -12.79 -31.76
C SER A 187 -39.23 -12.99 -32.43
N PRO A 188 -39.34 -13.04 -33.77
CA PRO A 188 -40.63 -13.19 -34.46
C PRO A 188 -41.34 -14.50 -34.12
N THR A 189 -40.65 -15.43 -33.46
CA THR A 189 -41.15 -16.73 -33.02
C THR A 189 -41.67 -16.76 -31.58
N ASN A 190 -41.55 -15.68 -30.80
CA ASN A 190 -42.11 -15.61 -29.45
C ASN A 190 -43.08 -14.42 -29.33
N PRO A 191 -44.41 -14.66 -29.28
CA PRO A 191 -45.36 -13.57 -29.13
C PRO A 191 -45.06 -12.81 -27.84
N ALA A 192 -44.95 -11.49 -27.94
CA ALA A 192 -44.68 -10.62 -26.81
C ALA A 192 -45.75 -10.85 -25.74
N ARG A 193 -45.36 -11.38 -24.58
CA ARG A 193 -46.25 -11.51 -23.43
C ARG A 193 -46.62 -10.09 -22.97
N PRO A 194 -47.90 -9.67 -23.03
CA PRO A 194 -48.29 -8.33 -22.61
C PRO A 194 -48.00 -8.21 -21.11
N ARG A 195 -46.98 -7.42 -20.77
CA ARG A 195 -46.72 -7.05 -19.38
C ARG A 195 -47.86 -6.13 -18.93
N GLY A 196 -48.73 -6.65 -18.06
CA GLY A 196 -49.62 -5.81 -17.25
C GLY A 196 -51.10 -5.77 -17.61
N GLY A 197 -51.63 -6.74 -18.35
CA GLY A 197 -53.09 -6.87 -18.54
C GLY A 197 -53.48 -8.34 -18.63
N GLY A 198 -53.81 -8.95 -17.49
CA GLY A 198 -54.37 -10.31 -17.50
C GLY A 198 -55.68 -10.36 -18.27
N LEU A 199 -56.00 -11.52 -18.86
CA LEU A 199 -57.32 -11.75 -19.44
C LEU A 199 -58.41 -11.39 -18.44
N THR A 200 -59.33 -10.51 -18.84
CA THR A 200 -60.50 -10.13 -18.04
C THR A 200 -61.72 -10.93 -18.47
N ARG A 201 -62.69 -11.13 -17.59
CA ARG A 201 -63.95 -11.84 -17.92
C ARG A 201 -64.66 -11.23 -19.13
N ASP A 202 -64.64 -9.90 -19.24
CA ASP A 202 -65.26 -9.19 -20.38
C ASP A 202 -64.51 -9.41 -21.70
N ALA A 203 -63.19 -9.65 -21.64
CA ALA A 203 -62.41 -10.02 -22.83
C ALA A 203 -62.72 -11.46 -23.26
N LEU A 204 -62.91 -12.38 -22.31
CA LEU A 204 -63.34 -13.76 -22.59
C LEU A 204 -64.76 -13.80 -23.20
N ALA A 205 -65.69 -13.00 -22.69
CA ALA A 205 -67.06 -12.96 -23.20
C ALA A 205 -67.17 -12.46 -24.67
N LYS A 206 -66.17 -11.70 -25.13
CA LYS A 206 -66.09 -11.19 -26.51
C LYS A 206 -65.30 -12.12 -27.44
N MET A 207 -64.63 -13.14 -26.91
CA MET A 207 -63.90 -14.13 -27.69
C MET A 207 -64.80 -15.30 -28.07
N THR A 208 -64.60 -15.83 -29.28
CA THR A 208 -65.31 -17.03 -29.72
C THR A 208 -64.82 -18.26 -28.96
N ALA A 209 -65.66 -19.29 -28.82
CA ALA A 209 -65.31 -20.53 -28.11
C ALA A 209 -63.99 -21.17 -28.63
N LYS A 210 -63.71 -21.03 -29.94
CA LYS A 210 -62.47 -21.51 -30.56
C LYS A 210 -61.24 -20.71 -30.13
N GLN A 211 -61.39 -19.41 -29.87
CA GLN A 211 -60.32 -18.54 -29.38
C GLN A 211 -60.05 -18.78 -27.89
N ILE A 212 -61.10 -19.04 -27.10
CA ILE A 212 -60.96 -19.39 -25.67
C ILE A 212 -60.23 -20.73 -25.50
N ALA A 213 -60.54 -21.73 -26.33
CA ALA A 213 -59.88 -23.04 -26.30
C ALA A 213 -58.40 -23.02 -26.73
N ALA A 214 -57.98 -21.99 -27.46
CA ALA A 214 -56.59 -21.80 -27.90
C ALA A 214 -55.72 -21.07 -26.87
N LEU A 215 -56.33 -20.53 -25.80
CA LEU A 215 -55.62 -19.87 -24.71
C LEU A 215 -55.18 -20.90 -23.65
N PRO A 216 -54.07 -20.64 -22.92
CA PRO A 216 -53.67 -21.49 -21.81
C PRO A 216 -54.79 -21.53 -20.76
N GLN A 217 -55.25 -22.75 -20.42
CA GLN A 217 -56.40 -22.97 -19.53
C GLN A 217 -56.21 -22.32 -18.15
N ASP A 218 -54.97 -22.20 -17.70
CA ASP A 218 -54.59 -21.54 -16.44
C ASP A 218 -54.98 -20.04 -16.42
N GLU A 219 -54.86 -19.34 -17.55
CA GLU A 219 -55.20 -17.91 -17.65
C GLU A 219 -56.71 -17.70 -17.80
N VAL A 220 -57.41 -18.65 -18.45
CA VAL A 220 -58.88 -18.65 -18.55
C VAL A 220 -59.51 -18.86 -17.17
N LEU A 221 -59.00 -19.83 -16.39
CA LEU A 221 -59.44 -20.07 -15.02
C LEU A 221 -59.15 -18.88 -14.10
N ALA A 222 -57.97 -18.26 -14.23
CA ALA A 222 -57.60 -17.09 -13.44
C ALA A 222 -58.44 -15.84 -13.78
N ALA A 223 -58.87 -15.71 -15.04
CA ALA A 223 -59.80 -14.66 -15.46
C ALA A 223 -61.23 -14.95 -14.95
N MET A 224 -61.66 -16.22 -14.96
CA MET A 224 -62.96 -16.62 -14.44
C MET A 224 -63.06 -16.63 -12.91
N SER A 225 -61.97 -16.65 -12.16
CA SER A 225 -61.99 -16.62 -10.68
C SER A 225 -61.93 -15.20 -10.07
N LYS A 226 -61.63 -14.17 -10.87
CA LYS A 226 -61.71 -12.74 -10.48
C LYS A 226 -63.06 -12.16 -10.86
#